data_AF-A0A963HHQ0-F1
#
_entry.id   AF-A0A963HHQ0-F1
#
_cell.length_a   1.000
_cell.length_b   1.000
_cell.length_c   1.000
_cell.angle_alpha   90.00
_cell.angle_beta   90.00
_cell.angle_gamma   90.00
#
_symmetry.space_group_name_H-M   'P 1'
#
loop_
_entity.id
_entity.type
_entity.pdbx_description
1 polymer ?
#
loop_
_entity_poly.entity_id
_entity_poly.type
_entity_poly.pdbx_seq_one_letter_code
_entity_poly.pdbx_strand_id
1 'polypeptide(L)'
;VLPEGKRGRAHEALALIGKLYAIEKEARELSDAERLARRQSQSRAVIDELRRWLDQVLPTVPPTSVLGGALGYLHRQWPRLTRYLERGDLPIDNNPAENAIRPFVVGRKAWLFSDTQAGARASALIYSLIETAKANNVEPYLWLRHVLRALPTATTVEHFEALLPWNLKAEQLITA
;
A
#
# COMPACT_ATOMS: atom_id res chain seq x y z
N VAL A 1 -17.47 -25.47 -11.43
CA VAL A 1 -17.47 -25.77 -9.99
C VAL A 1 -16.56 -26.96 -9.79
N LEU A 2 -15.40 -26.81 -9.12
CA LEU A 2 -14.51 -27.94 -8.85
C LEU A 2 -15.17 -28.84 -7.77
N PRO A 3 -15.14 -30.17 -7.91
CA PRO A 3 -15.73 -31.08 -6.92
C PRO A 3 -14.97 -31.04 -5.59
N GLU A 4 -15.71 -31.17 -4.48
CA GLU A 4 -15.14 -31.20 -3.13
C GLU A 4 -14.05 -32.28 -3.01
N GLY A 5 -12.91 -31.91 -2.40
CA GLY A 5 -11.79 -32.82 -2.14
C GLY A 5 -10.62 -32.75 -3.12
N LYS A 6 -10.75 -32.12 -4.30
CA LYS A 6 -9.60 -31.87 -5.20
C LYS A 6 -9.02 -30.48 -4.95
N ARG A 7 -7.91 -30.41 -4.19
CA ARG A 7 -7.10 -29.18 -4.08
C ARG A 7 -6.56 -28.83 -5.46
N GLY A 8 -7.15 -27.83 -6.11
CA GLY A 8 -6.63 -27.32 -7.38
C GLY A 8 -5.38 -26.48 -7.16
N ARG A 9 -4.54 -26.33 -8.19
CA ARG A 9 -3.32 -25.50 -8.19
C ARG A 9 -3.52 -24.12 -7.55
N ALA A 10 -4.65 -23.47 -7.79
CA ALA A 10 -4.98 -22.19 -7.17
C ALA A 10 -5.05 -22.26 -5.62
N HIS A 11 -5.58 -23.35 -5.05
CA HIS A 11 -5.64 -23.54 -3.60
C HIS A 11 -4.25 -23.74 -2.99
N GLU A 12 -3.34 -24.42 -3.68
CA GLU A 12 -1.95 -24.58 -3.23
C GLU A 12 -1.24 -23.23 -3.15
N ALA A 13 -1.36 -22.40 -4.20
CA ALA A 13 -0.81 -21.05 -4.19
C ALA A 13 -1.39 -20.19 -3.06
N LEU A 14 -2.72 -20.21 -2.90
CA LEU A 14 -3.40 -19.46 -1.84
C LEU A 14 -2.99 -19.92 -0.44
N ALA A 15 -2.73 -21.22 -0.24
CA ALA A 15 -2.24 -21.72 1.03
C ALA A 15 -0.84 -21.17 1.35
N LEU A 16 0.07 -21.12 0.36
CA LEU A 16 1.40 -20.53 0.54
C LEU A 16 1.34 -19.02 0.82
N ILE A 17 0.49 -18.30 0.08
CA ILE A 17 0.25 -16.87 0.32
C ILE A 17 -0.33 -16.68 1.73
N GLY A 18 -1.27 -17.53 2.17
CA GLY A 18 -1.83 -17.49 3.51
C GLY A 18 -0.79 -17.66 4.61
N LYS A 19 0.22 -18.53 4.43
CA LYS A 19 1.35 -18.65 5.36
C LYS A 19 2.11 -17.33 5.50
N LEU A 20 2.37 -16.62 4.39
CA LEU A 20 3.06 -15.32 4.42
C LEU A 20 2.27 -14.28 5.22
N TYR A 21 0.96 -14.17 4.99
CA TYR A 21 0.12 -13.26 5.76
C TYR A 21 0.00 -13.63 7.24
N ALA A 22 0.06 -14.91 7.58
CA ALA A 22 0.10 -15.34 8.98
C ALA A 22 1.38 -14.83 9.67
N ILE A 23 2.54 -14.97 9.02
CA ILE A 23 3.81 -14.44 9.53
C ILE A 23 3.74 -12.92 9.71
N GLU A 24 3.24 -12.20 8.72
CA GLU A 24 3.10 -10.73 8.79
C GLU A 24 2.14 -10.28 9.90
N LYS A 25 1.05 -11.03 10.12
CA LYS A 25 0.10 -10.77 11.21
C LYS A 25 0.77 -10.90 12.57
N GLU A 26 1.59 -11.94 12.77
CA GLU A 26 2.36 -12.13 14.00
C GLU A 26 3.48 -11.11 14.18
N ALA A 27 3.96 -10.53 13.08
CA ALA A 27 5.05 -9.55 13.05
C ALA A 27 4.57 -8.09 13.08
N ARG A 28 3.26 -7.85 13.24
CA ARG A 28 2.64 -6.53 13.11
C ARG A 28 3.22 -5.50 14.08
N GLU A 29 3.31 -5.88 15.36
CA GLU A 29 3.76 -5.00 16.46
C GLU A 29 5.28 -5.02 16.67
N LEU A 30 6.02 -5.73 15.82
CA LEU A 30 7.49 -5.76 15.88
C LEU A 30 8.10 -4.47 15.32
N SER A 31 9.30 -4.14 15.80
CA SER A 31 10.13 -3.13 15.14
C SER A 31 10.52 -3.56 13.73
N ASP A 32 10.91 -2.61 12.88
CA ASP A 32 11.31 -2.92 11.49
C ASP A 32 12.50 -3.89 11.45
N ALA A 33 13.45 -3.79 12.38
CA ALA A 33 14.59 -4.71 12.47
C ALA A 33 14.17 -6.15 12.81
N GLU A 34 13.27 -6.31 13.80
CA GLU A 34 12.75 -7.61 14.20
C GLU A 34 11.85 -8.23 13.11
N ARG A 35 11.01 -7.41 12.47
CA ARG A 35 10.18 -7.83 11.34
C ARG A 35 11.04 -8.32 10.18
N LEU A 36 12.13 -7.61 9.87
CA LEU A 36 13.10 -8.03 8.86
C LEU A 36 13.75 -9.37 9.22
N ALA A 37 14.22 -9.54 10.46
CA ALA A 37 14.81 -10.79 10.93
C ALA A 37 13.81 -11.97 10.83
N ARG A 38 12.54 -11.75 11.16
CA ARG A 38 11.48 -12.76 11.00
C ARG A 38 11.22 -13.09 9.53
N ARG A 39 11.19 -12.09 8.64
CA ARG A 39 11.05 -12.32 7.20
C ARG A 39 12.19 -13.17 6.63
N GLN A 40 13.43 -12.91 7.05
CA GLN A 40 14.59 -13.69 6.62
C GLN A 40 14.56 -15.13 7.13
N SER A 41 14.11 -15.36 8.36
CA SER A 41 14.06 -16.70 8.97
C SER A 41 12.84 -17.54 8.54
N GLN A 42 11.69 -16.91 8.28
CA GLN A 42 10.43 -17.62 8.02
C GLN A 42 9.88 -17.33 6.61
N SER A 43 9.61 -16.07 6.28
CA SER A 43 8.95 -15.70 5.02
C SER A 43 9.78 -16.07 3.80
N ARG A 44 11.11 -15.99 3.88
CA ARG A 44 12.04 -16.35 2.81
C ARG A 44 11.83 -17.80 2.35
N ALA A 45 11.75 -18.74 3.29
CA ALA A 45 11.55 -20.15 2.96
C ALA A 45 10.21 -20.40 2.25
N VAL A 46 9.15 -19.71 2.68
CA VAL A 46 7.82 -19.81 2.05
C VAL A 46 7.81 -19.18 0.65
N ILE A 47 8.50 -18.06 0.46
CA ILE A 47 8.67 -17.42 -0.85
C ILE A 47 9.46 -18.33 -1.81
N ASP A 48 10.52 -18.99 -1.33
CA ASP A 48 11.30 -19.93 -2.13
C ASP A 48 10.50 -21.21 -2.46
N GLU A 49 9.63 -21.66 -1.54
CA GLU A 49 8.64 -22.73 -1.80
C GLU A 49 7.65 -22.31 -2.89
N LEU A 50 7.07 -21.10 -2.79
CA LEU A 50 6.15 -20.56 -3.78
C LEU A 50 6.82 -20.36 -5.14
N ARG A 51 8.10 -19.97 -5.17
CA ARG A 51 8.87 -19.84 -6.42
C ARG A 51 9.00 -21.17 -7.12
N ARG A 52 9.47 -22.20 -6.41
CA ARG A 52 9.63 -23.55 -6.95
C ARG A 52 8.31 -24.11 -7.45
N TRP A 53 7.24 -23.91 -6.69
CA TRP A 53 5.90 -24.29 -7.10
C TRP A 53 5.48 -23.57 -8.39
N LEU A 54 5.70 -22.26 -8.49
CA LEU A 54 5.37 -21.47 -9.69
C LEU A 54 6.15 -21.96 -10.91
N ASP A 55 7.45 -22.24 -10.75
CA ASP A 55 8.32 -22.77 -11.82
C ASP A 55 7.85 -24.13 -12.34
N GLN A 56 7.32 -24.99 -11.47
CA GLN A 56 6.77 -26.28 -11.86
C GLN A 56 5.40 -26.16 -12.53
N VAL A 57 4.54 -25.27 -12.03
CA VAL A 57 3.15 -25.19 -12.48
C VAL A 57 3.00 -24.35 -13.75
N LEU A 58 3.71 -23.23 -13.86
CA LEU A 58 3.56 -22.28 -14.98
C LEU A 58 3.71 -22.94 -16.37
N PRO A 59 4.70 -23.81 -16.65
CA PRO A 59 4.84 -24.46 -17.96
C PRO A 59 3.70 -25.44 -18.29
N THR A 60 2.99 -25.91 -17.27
CA THR A 60 1.93 -26.92 -17.40
C THR A 60 0.52 -26.32 -17.48
N VAL A 61 0.41 -24.99 -17.57
CA VAL A 61 -0.87 -24.27 -17.65
C VAL A 61 -0.93 -23.49 -18.97
N PRO A 62 -2.00 -23.63 -19.77
CA PRO A 62 -2.18 -22.82 -20.96
C PRO A 62 -2.17 -21.31 -20.63
N PRO A 63 -1.33 -20.48 -21.29
CA PRO A 63 -1.22 -19.05 -21.00
C PRO A 63 -2.53 -18.27 -21.17
N THR A 64 -3.41 -18.74 -22.06
CA THR A 64 -4.72 -18.14 -22.35
C THR A 64 -5.79 -18.44 -21.31
N SER A 65 -5.53 -19.39 -20.40
CA SER A 65 -6.46 -19.67 -19.30
C SER A 65 -6.38 -18.57 -18.23
N VAL A 66 -7.46 -18.39 -17.46
CA VAL A 66 -7.50 -17.44 -16.33
C VAL A 66 -6.35 -17.72 -15.34
N LEU A 67 -6.09 -18.99 -15.04
CA LEU A 67 -4.98 -19.39 -14.17
C LEU A 67 -3.62 -19.09 -14.82
N GLY A 68 -3.46 -19.36 -16.13
CA GLY A 68 -2.23 -19.05 -16.87
C GLY A 68 -1.90 -17.56 -16.87
N GLY A 69 -2.92 -16.72 -17.07
CA GLY A 69 -2.80 -15.27 -16.95
C GLY A 69 -2.34 -14.82 -15.56
N ALA A 70 -2.95 -15.38 -14.51
CA ALA A 70 -2.59 -15.06 -13.11
C ALA A 70 -1.17 -15.50 -12.76
N LEU A 71 -0.78 -16.73 -13.11
CA LEU A 71 0.57 -17.23 -12.86
C LEU A 71 1.63 -16.48 -13.69
N GLY A 72 1.32 -16.15 -14.94
CA GLY A 72 2.18 -15.31 -15.77
C GLY A 72 2.36 -13.91 -15.20
N TYR A 73 1.31 -13.32 -14.63
CA TYR A 73 1.41 -12.04 -13.92
C TYR A 73 2.28 -12.16 -12.66
N LEU A 74 2.03 -13.16 -11.82
CA LEU A 74 2.83 -13.44 -10.62
C LEU A 74 4.33 -13.60 -10.98
N HIS A 75 4.62 -14.37 -12.04
CA HIS A 75 5.98 -14.57 -12.51
C HIS A 75 6.66 -13.25 -12.91
N ARG A 76 5.99 -12.40 -13.69
CA ARG A 76 6.54 -11.09 -14.13
C ARG A 76 6.74 -10.12 -12.96
N GLN A 77 5.86 -10.16 -11.96
CA GLN A 77 5.94 -9.28 -10.78
C GLN A 77 6.88 -9.80 -9.69
N TRP A 78 7.44 -11.01 -9.84
CA TRP A 78 8.25 -11.65 -8.81
C TRP A 78 9.36 -10.75 -8.23
N PRO A 79 10.17 -10.03 -9.04
CA PRO A 79 11.23 -9.17 -8.49
C PRO A 79 10.70 -8.03 -7.62
N ARG A 80 9.46 -7.56 -7.85
CA ARG A 80 8.82 -6.53 -7.04
C ARG A 80 8.20 -7.14 -5.79
N LEU A 81 7.53 -8.28 -5.94
CA LEU A 81 6.88 -9.01 -4.86
C LEU A 81 7.86 -9.40 -3.76
N THR A 82 9.11 -9.74 -4.08
CA THR A 82 10.08 -10.17 -3.05
C THR A 82 10.79 -9.02 -2.34
N ARG A 83 10.60 -7.76 -2.75
CA ARG A 83 11.33 -6.61 -2.18
C ARG A 83 11.01 -6.36 -0.70
N TYR A 84 9.79 -6.67 -0.26
CA TYR A 84 9.42 -6.49 1.15
C TYR A 84 10.26 -7.37 2.09
N LEU A 85 10.88 -8.45 1.59
CA LEU A 85 11.80 -9.26 2.38
C LEU A 85 13.10 -8.52 2.71
N GLU A 86 13.47 -7.51 1.94
CA GLU A 86 14.75 -6.80 2.09
C GLU A 86 14.71 -5.70 3.17
N ARG A 87 13.50 -5.29 3.58
CA ARG A 87 13.28 -4.13 4.45
C ARG A 87 12.07 -4.35 5.35
N GLY A 88 12.23 -4.13 6.66
CA GLY A 88 11.15 -4.32 7.63
C GLY A 88 10.03 -3.30 7.55
N ASP A 89 10.32 -2.09 7.10
CA ASP A 89 9.35 -0.99 6.99
C ASP A 89 8.41 -1.13 5.79
N LEU A 90 8.77 -1.98 4.81
CA LEU A 90 7.93 -2.21 3.64
C LEU A 90 6.73 -3.12 3.99
N PRO A 91 5.50 -2.77 3.59
CA PRO A 91 4.37 -3.68 3.68
C PRO A 91 4.50 -4.82 2.67
N ILE A 92 3.87 -5.97 2.97
CA ILE A 92 3.82 -7.13 2.06
C ILE A 92 3.04 -6.85 0.77
N ASP A 93 2.10 -5.90 0.82
CA ASP A 93 1.21 -5.55 -0.27
C ASP A 93 1.01 -4.03 -0.34
N ASN A 94 0.33 -3.58 -1.40
CA ASN A 94 -0.02 -2.18 -1.64
C ASN A 94 -1.42 -1.81 -1.11
N ASN A 95 -2.08 -2.66 -0.31
CA ASN A 95 -3.44 -2.43 0.17
C ASN A 95 -3.60 -1.09 0.90
N PRO A 96 -2.65 -0.61 1.73
CA PRO A 96 -2.78 0.71 2.35
C PRO A 96 -2.90 1.83 1.33
N ALA A 97 -2.07 1.82 0.28
CA ALA A 97 -2.12 2.81 -0.79
C ALA A 97 -3.42 2.70 -1.61
N GLU A 98 -3.87 1.48 -1.91
CA GLU A 98 -5.14 1.25 -2.61
C GLU A 98 -6.35 1.72 -1.77
N ASN A 99 -6.32 1.50 -0.46
CA ASN A 99 -7.34 1.98 0.46
C ASN A 99 -7.36 3.51 0.53
N ALA A 100 -6.18 4.16 0.56
CA ALA A 100 -6.07 5.62 0.60
C ALA A 100 -6.60 6.30 -0.67
N ILE A 101 -6.38 5.71 -1.86
CA ILE A 101 -6.87 6.27 -3.12
C ILE A 101 -8.35 5.94 -3.42
N ARG A 102 -8.91 4.90 -2.76
CA ARG A 102 -10.29 4.44 -3.03
C ARG A 102 -11.36 5.53 -2.85
N PRO A 103 -11.37 6.38 -1.81
CA PRO A 103 -12.33 7.47 -1.66
C PRO A 103 -12.31 8.43 -2.86
N PHE A 104 -11.13 8.76 -3.37
CA PHE A 104 -11.00 9.60 -4.57
C PHE A 104 -11.59 8.90 -5.81
N VAL A 105 -11.27 7.61 -6.02
CA VAL A 105 -11.77 6.84 -7.16
C VAL A 105 -13.29 6.71 -7.18
N VAL A 106 -13.91 6.58 -5.99
CA VAL A 106 -15.37 6.56 -5.85
C VAL A 106 -15.94 7.96 -6.02
N GLY A 107 -15.36 8.98 -5.38
CA GLY A 107 -15.80 10.37 -5.44
C GLY A 107 -15.80 10.95 -6.84
N ARG A 108 -14.73 10.74 -7.62
CA ARG A 108 -14.64 11.26 -9.00
C ARG A 108 -15.74 10.75 -9.93
N LYS A 109 -16.34 9.59 -9.66
CA LYS A 109 -17.49 9.09 -10.43
C LYS A 109 -18.77 9.87 -10.14
N ALA A 110 -18.86 10.52 -8.98
CA ALA A 110 -20.00 11.31 -8.53
C ALA A 110 -19.82 12.83 -8.71
N TRP A 111 -18.61 13.30 -9.03
CA TRP A 111 -18.34 14.73 -9.24
C TRP A 111 -18.65 15.14 -10.68
N LEU A 112 -19.63 16.04 -10.83
CA LEU A 112 -19.88 16.71 -12.10
C LEU A 112 -18.63 17.49 -12.53
N PHE A 113 -18.30 17.45 -13.83
CA PHE A 113 -17.20 18.21 -14.45
C PHE A 113 -15.76 17.78 -14.06
N SER A 114 -15.56 16.59 -13.49
CA SER A 114 -14.23 16.02 -13.20
C SER A 114 -13.58 15.32 -14.42
N ASP A 115 -13.68 15.91 -15.61
CA ASP A 115 -13.24 15.28 -16.89
C ASP A 115 -12.13 16.06 -17.62
N THR A 116 -11.44 16.95 -16.91
CA THR A 116 -10.31 17.70 -17.48
C THR A 116 -9.00 17.30 -16.81
N GLN A 117 -7.90 17.36 -17.57
CA GLN A 117 -6.55 17.11 -17.02
C GLN A 117 -6.22 18.10 -15.88
N ALA A 118 -6.68 19.36 -16.00
CA ALA A 118 -6.54 20.37 -14.96
C ALA A 118 -7.29 19.97 -13.69
N GLY A 119 -8.54 19.52 -13.80
CA GLY A 119 -9.33 19.03 -12.67
C GLY A 119 -8.72 17.78 -12.01
N ALA A 120 -8.19 16.86 -12.80
CA ALA A 120 -7.47 15.70 -12.28
C ALA A 120 -6.21 16.10 -11.49
N ARG A 121 -5.43 17.06 -12.01
CA ARG A 121 -4.24 17.59 -11.33
C ARG A 121 -4.59 18.31 -10.03
N ALA A 122 -5.61 19.18 -10.05
CA ALA A 122 -6.07 19.89 -8.86
C ALA A 122 -6.55 18.91 -7.77
N SER A 123 -7.31 17.89 -8.18
CA SER A 123 -7.79 16.87 -7.24
C SER A 123 -6.65 16.04 -6.66
N ALA A 124 -5.69 15.62 -7.48
CA ALA A 124 -4.50 14.89 -7.02
C ALA A 124 -3.71 15.70 -5.98
N LEU A 125 -3.55 17.02 -6.18
CA LEU A 125 -2.88 17.89 -5.21
C LEU A 125 -3.63 17.92 -3.87
N ILE A 126 -4.93 18.20 -3.89
CA ILE A 126 -5.74 18.31 -2.66
C ILE A 126 -5.75 16.98 -1.89
N TYR A 127 -5.97 15.85 -2.57
CA TYR A 127 -5.97 14.54 -1.93
C TYR A 127 -4.59 14.17 -1.40
N SER A 128 -3.51 14.53 -2.10
CA SER A 128 -2.16 14.29 -1.59
C SER A 128 -1.92 15.04 -0.28
N LEU A 129 -2.36 16.30 -0.17
CA LEU A 129 -2.27 17.07 1.08
C LEU A 129 -3.07 16.43 2.20
N ILE A 130 -4.33 16.04 1.93
CA ILE A 130 -5.21 15.41 2.92
C ILE A 130 -4.63 14.07 3.42
N GLU A 131 -4.20 13.20 2.51
CA GLU A 131 -3.64 11.89 2.87
C GLU A 131 -2.29 12.05 3.59
N THR A 132 -1.50 13.07 3.27
CA THR A 132 -0.27 13.40 4.01
C THR A 132 -0.57 13.83 5.45
N ALA A 133 -1.59 14.66 5.66
CA ALA A 133 -2.01 15.05 7.02
C ALA A 133 -2.46 13.84 7.85
N LYS A 134 -3.30 12.97 7.27
CA LYS A 134 -3.73 11.72 7.91
C LYS A 134 -2.57 10.79 8.23
N ALA A 135 -1.62 10.63 7.32
CA ALA A 135 -0.43 9.80 7.53
C ALA A 135 0.43 10.29 8.71
N ASN A 136 0.35 11.57 9.05
CA ASN A 136 1.02 12.18 10.21
C ASN A 136 0.12 12.30 11.45
N ASN A 137 -1.04 11.64 11.46
CA ASN A 137 -2.04 11.70 12.54
C ASN A 137 -2.56 13.11 12.84
N VAL A 138 -2.60 13.96 11.82
CA VAL A 138 -3.13 15.32 11.90
C VAL A 138 -4.50 15.39 11.22
N GLU A 139 -5.47 16.01 11.90
CA GLU A 139 -6.81 16.21 11.32
C GLU A 139 -6.72 17.16 10.11
N PRO A 140 -7.09 16.71 8.89
CA PRO A 140 -6.84 17.47 7.66
C PRO A 140 -7.49 18.85 7.61
N TYR A 141 -8.72 19.00 8.12
CA TYR A 141 -9.41 20.29 8.07
C TYR A 141 -8.74 21.34 8.94
N LEU A 142 -8.41 21.00 10.19
CA LEU A 142 -7.71 21.89 11.13
C LEU A 142 -6.33 22.28 10.59
N TRP A 143 -5.60 21.32 10.03
CA TRP A 143 -4.30 21.59 9.41
C TRP A 143 -4.41 22.51 8.20
N LEU A 144 -5.28 22.22 7.25
CA LEU A 144 -5.47 23.07 6.07
C LEU A 144 -5.90 24.49 6.46
N ARG A 145 -6.80 24.62 7.45
CA ARG A 145 -7.21 25.93 7.98
C ARG A 145 -6.03 26.69 8.59
N HIS A 146 -5.20 26.02 9.38
CA HIS A 146 -4.01 26.63 9.98
C HIS A 146 -2.99 27.06 8.91
N VAL A 147 -2.66 26.16 7.98
CA VAL A 147 -1.74 26.43 6.86
C VAL A 147 -2.24 27.62 6.05
N LEU A 148 -3.50 27.62 5.58
CA LEU A 148 -4.02 28.69 4.75
C LEU A 148 -4.06 30.06 5.45
N ARG A 149 -4.16 30.10 6.79
CA ARG A 149 -4.08 31.33 7.58
C ARG A 149 -2.65 31.82 7.77
N ALA A 150 -1.71 30.91 8.02
CA ALA A 150 -0.33 31.25 8.32
C ALA A 150 0.55 31.44 7.07
N LEU A 151 0.19 30.79 5.95
CA LEU A 151 0.97 30.79 4.71
C LEU A 151 1.28 32.20 4.17
N PRO A 152 0.36 33.19 4.19
CA PRO A 152 0.66 34.56 3.75
C PRO A 152 1.72 35.27 4.59
N THR A 153 1.95 34.80 5.83
CA THR A 153 2.94 35.36 6.76
C THR A 153 4.29 34.64 6.69
N ALA A 154 4.36 33.51 6.00
CA ALA A 154 5.59 32.72 5.85
C ALA A 154 6.52 33.36 4.81
N THR A 155 7.67 33.83 5.27
CA THR A 155 8.68 34.51 4.44
C THR A 155 10.00 33.75 4.29
N THR A 156 10.25 32.74 5.11
CA THR A 156 11.50 31.96 5.12
C THR A 156 11.19 30.48 4.97
N VAL A 157 12.21 29.69 4.60
CA VAL A 157 12.07 28.23 4.44
C VAL A 157 11.58 27.60 5.74
N GLU A 158 12.11 28.04 6.88
CA GLU A 158 11.75 27.54 8.21
C GLU A 158 10.29 27.83 8.54
N HIS A 159 9.75 28.98 8.12
CA HIS A 159 8.33 29.27 8.26
C HIS A 159 7.46 28.32 7.46
N PHE A 160 7.86 27.96 6.23
CA PHE A 160 7.12 26.96 5.44
C PHE A 160 7.26 25.55 6.03
N GLU A 161 8.45 25.18 6.51
CA GLU A 161 8.68 23.89 7.14
C GLU A 161 7.86 23.73 8.42
N ALA A 162 7.71 24.77 9.23
CA ALA A 162 6.88 24.76 10.42
C ALA A 162 5.39 24.46 10.14
N LEU A 163 4.91 24.72 8.90
CA LEU A 163 3.54 24.44 8.48
C LEU A 163 3.32 23.00 8.00
N LEU A 164 4.38 22.20 7.86
CA LEU A 164 4.30 20.82 7.40
C LEU A 164 3.66 19.93 8.47
N PRO A 165 2.86 18.91 8.08
CA PRO A 165 2.02 18.18 9.01
C PRO A 165 2.82 17.31 10.00
N TRP A 166 4.07 16.94 9.68
CA TRP A 166 4.97 16.24 10.62
C TRP A 166 5.64 17.15 11.65
N ASN A 167 5.57 18.48 11.47
CA ASN A 167 6.13 19.47 12.39
C ASN A 167 5.06 20.06 13.32
N LEU A 168 3.79 19.69 13.14
CA LEU A 168 2.65 20.21 13.90
C LEU A 168 2.09 19.14 14.83
N LYS A 169 1.86 19.52 16.09
CA LYS A 169 1.15 18.69 17.07
C LYS A 169 -0.34 19.01 17.03
N ALA A 170 -1.19 18.00 17.24
CA ALA A 170 -2.65 18.18 17.26
C ALA A 170 -3.11 19.29 18.23
N GLU A 171 -2.42 19.43 19.37
CA GLU A 171 -2.63 20.47 20.38
C GLU A 171 -2.45 21.89 19.84
N GLN A 172 -1.54 22.10 18.87
CA GLN A 172 -1.28 23.40 18.27
C GLN A 172 -2.38 23.83 17.28
N LEU A 173 -3.17 22.87 16.79
CA LEU A 173 -4.20 23.09 15.77
C LEU A 173 -5.59 23.38 16.36
N ILE A 174 -5.85 22.93 17.60
CA ILE A 174 -7.13 23.17 18.29
C ILE A 174 -7.24 24.62 18.77
N THR A 175 -6.10 25.26 19.04
CA THR A 175 -6.00 26.60 19.65
C THR A 175 -5.82 27.73 18.62
N ALA A 176 -5.76 27.41 17.32
CA ALA A 176 -5.44 28.32 16.21
C ALA A 176 -6.67 28.75 15.34
#